data_AF-A3IX39-F1
#
_entry.id   AF-A3IX39-F1
#
_cell.length_a   1.000
_cell.length_b   1.000
_cell.length_c   1.000
_cell.angle_alpha   90.00
_cell.angle_beta   90.00
_cell.angle_gamma   90.00
#
_symmetry.space_group_name_H-M   'P 1'
#
loop_
_entity.id
_entity.type
_entity.pdbx_description
1 polymer ?
#
loop_
_entity_poly.entity_id
_entity_poly.type
_entity_poly.pdbx_seq_one_letter_code
_entity_poly.pdbx_strand_id
1 'polypeptide(L)'
;MVLSRNNPKQTVKVAQYVPKLSEVQKLEIEQKKNVMLLVENLMEREKTTFKMIIDCLYDVGSLNLINKKVSLQFLKSLIRFIARLAKTIFKSIAFYWVVNNTPELITNWLMDKIMISREPKRKPLKTAKKSSQISKAKKAQIKKKKKIETKSATVVKYFPRLSEAQKLEIEQRKNVILLVENLMEREEATFKMIIDCLYDVGSVNLINQKVAVRPLNRVMRLIARLSKPSFRAVAFYWVKRNTPELIADWLLSKVRF
;
A
#
# COMPACT_ATOMS: atom_id res chain seq x y z
N MET A 1 37.45 65.82 -11.15
CA MET A 1 35.99 66.07 -11.08
C MET A 1 35.39 65.71 -12.45
N VAL A 2 34.86 64.50 -12.61
CA VAL A 2 34.07 64.09 -13.79
C VAL A 2 32.82 63.42 -13.22
N LEU A 3 31.69 64.08 -13.42
CA LEU A 3 30.39 63.73 -12.86
C LEU A 3 29.85 62.46 -13.54
N SER A 4 29.78 61.37 -12.78
CA SER A 4 29.09 60.14 -13.18
C SER A 4 27.58 60.41 -13.23
N ARG A 5 26.99 60.37 -14.43
CA ARG A 5 25.56 60.58 -14.66
C ARG A 5 24.76 59.42 -14.05
N ASN A 6 23.95 59.76 -13.07
CA ASN A 6 22.79 58.99 -12.61
C ASN A 6 21.92 58.57 -13.80
N ASN A 7 21.64 57.27 -13.91
CA ASN A 7 20.63 56.73 -14.80
C ASN A 7 19.47 56.21 -13.94
N PRO A 8 18.41 57.02 -13.69
CA PRO A 8 17.27 56.58 -12.91
C PRO A 8 16.31 55.79 -13.81
N LYS A 9 15.79 54.68 -13.28
CA LYS A 9 14.79 53.76 -13.88
C LYS A 9 15.34 52.56 -14.64
N GLN A 10 16.21 51.79 -14.01
CA GLN A 10 16.18 50.33 -14.22
C GLN A 10 15.30 49.73 -13.13
N THR A 11 13.99 49.70 -13.38
CA THR A 11 13.09 48.90 -12.55
C THR A 11 13.40 47.44 -12.86
N VAL A 12 14.21 46.82 -11.99
CA VAL A 12 14.40 45.37 -11.98
C VAL A 12 13.04 44.77 -11.62
N LYS A 13 12.22 44.47 -12.63
CA LYS A 13 11.07 43.59 -12.47
C LYS A 13 11.63 42.20 -12.20
N VAL A 14 11.93 41.92 -10.93
CA VAL A 14 11.97 40.55 -10.43
C VAL A 14 10.53 40.06 -10.40
N ALA A 15 9.97 39.80 -11.59
CA ALA A 15 8.83 38.92 -11.68
C ALA A 15 9.37 37.55 -11.24
N GLN A 16 9.22 37.26 -9.94
CA GLN A 16 9.35 35.90 -9.42
C GLN A 16 8.46 35.03 -10.32
N TYR A 17 9.10 34.28 -11.21
CA TYR A 17 8.44 33.28 -12.04
C TYR A 17 8.04 32.14 -11.11
N VAL A 18 6.94 32.32 -10.37
CA VAL A 18 6.23 31.22 -9.75
C VAL A 18 5.47 30.57 -10.91
N PRO A 19 5.87 29.37 -11.38
CA PRO A 19 5.16 28.74 -12.49
C PRO A 19 3.69 28.60 -12.08
N LYS A 20 2.78 29.11 -12.91
CA LYS A 20 1.34 28.95 -12.70
C LYS A 20 1.02 27.46 -12.74
N LEU A 21 0.89 26.87 -11.56
CA LEU A 21 0.57 25.46 -11.39
C LEU A 21 -0.79 25.19 -12.05
N SER A 22 -0.86 24.16 -12.90
CA SER A 22 -2.12 23.78 -13.56
C SER A 22 -3.19 23.41 -12.51
N GLU A 23 -4.47 23.61 -12.81
CA GLU A 23 -5.56 23.27 -11.88
C GLU A 23 -5.48 21.82 -11.39
N VAL A 24 -5.05 20.91 -12.28
CA VAL A 24 -4.85 19.49 -11.98
C VAL A 24 -3.75 19.31 -10.94
N GLN A 25 -2.59 19.93 -11.13
CA GLN A 25 -1.49 19.84 -10.18
C GLN A 25 -1.83 20.44 -8.82
N LYS A 26 -2.63 21.51 -8.78
CA LYS A 26 -3.11 22.08 -7.51
C LYS A 26 -3.99 21.09 -6.77
N LEU A 27 -4.95 20.49 -7.49
CA LEU A 27 -5.83 19.45 -6.94
C LEU A 27 -5.02 18.23 -6.45
N GLU A 28 -4.03 17.79 -7.22
CA GLU A 28 -3.15 16.67 -6.83
C GLU A 28 -2.40 16.95 -5.53
N ILE A 29 -1.82 18.15 -5.38
CA ILE A 29 -1.12 18.54 -4.16
C ILE A 29 -2.09 18.66 -2.97
N GLU A 30 -3.25 19.25 -3.19
CA GLU A 30 -4.28 19.42 -2.16
C GLU A 30 -4.78 18.07 -1.67
N GLN A 31 -5.19 17.19 -2.58
CA GLN A 31 -5.71 15.87 -2.21
C GLN A 31 -4.62 14.98 -1.62
N LYS A 32 -3.36 15.13 -2.04
CA LYS A 32 -2.22 14.46 -1.39
C LYS A 32 -2.11 14.86 0.07
N LYS A 33 -2.19 16.16 0.37
CA LYS A 33 -2.15 16.68 1.74
C LYS A 33 -3.34 16.20 2.56
N ASN A 34 -4.54 16.21 1.97
CA ASN A 34 -5.75 15.73 2.64
C ASN A 34 -5.64 14.25 3.02
N VAL A 35 -5.19 13.39 2.10
CA VAL A 35 -4.95 11.97 2.39
C VAL A 35 -3.93 11.79 3.50
N MET A 36 -2.83 12.55 3.46
CA MET A 36 -1.78 12.48 4.48
C MET A 36 -2.33 12.81 5.88
N LEU A 37 -3.06 13.93 6.01
CA LEU A 37 -3.70 14.35 7.25
C LEU A 37 -4.74 13.32 7.75
N LEU A 38 -5.52 12.75 6.83
CA LEU A 38 -6.52 11.73 7.18
C LEU A 38 -5.85 10.46 7.72
N VAL A 39 -4.73 10.04 7.12
CA VAL A 39 -3.97 8.86 7.59
C VAL A 39 -3.28 9.15 8.92
N GLU A 40 -2.71 10.34 9.12
CA GLU A 40 -2.15 10.75 10.42
C GLU A 40 -3.21 10.68 11.53
N ASN A 41 -4.35 11.34 11.32
CA ASN A 41 -5.46 11.35 12.26
C ASN A 41 -6.02 9.94 12.53
N LEU A 42 -6.13 9.11 11.49
CA LEU A 42 -6.53 7.70 11.60
C LEU A 42 -5.59 6.96 12.54
N MET A 43 -4.28 7.11 12.36
CA MET A 43 -3.27 6.41 13.15
C MET A 43 -3.20 6.89 14.59
N GLU A 44 -3.47 8.17 14.81
CA GLU A 44 -3.53 8.75 16.15
C GLU A 44 -4.76 8.27 16.93
N ARG A 45 -5.95 8.32 16.30
CA ARG A 45 -7.20 7.86 16.93
C ARG A 45 -7.20 6.36 17.21
N GLU A 46 -6.67 5.57 16.29
CA GLU A 46 -6.69 4.11 16.35
C GLU A 46 -5.38 3.49 16.84
N LYS A 47 -4.62 4.28 17.61
CA LYS A 47 -3.34 3.90 18.20
C LYS A 47 -3.34 2.53 18.86
N THR A 48 -4.40 2.18 19.58
CA THR A 48 -4.54 0.89 20.26
C THR A 48 -4.63 -0.26 19.26
N THR A 49 -5.45 -0.11 18.21
CA THR A 49 -5.63 -1.08 17.15
C THR A 49 -4.33 -1.32 16.37
N PHE A 50 -3.63 -0.26 15.97
CA PHE A 50 -2.33 -0.37 15.31
C PHE A 50 -1.30 -1.07 16.21
N LYS A 51 -1.28 -0.73 17.49
CA LYS A 51 -0.44 -1.41 18.49
C LYS A 51 -0.75 -2.90 18.64
N MET A 52 -2.03 -3.29 18.57
CA MET A 52 -2.43 -4.71 18.59
C MET A 52 -2.02 -5.43 17.30
N ILE A 53 -2.16 -4.80 16.14
CA ILE A 53 -1.67 -5.36 14.87
C ILE A 53 -0.15 -5.58 14.93
N ILE A 54 0.60 -4.61 15.45
CA ILE A 54 2.05 -4.73 15.66
C ILE A 54 2.38 -5.90 16.59
N ASP A 55 1.63 -6.09 17.68
CA ASP A 55 1.82 -7.23 18.59
C ASP A 55 1.59 -8.56 17.87
N CYS A 56 0.54 -8.68 17.06
CA CYS A 56 0.25 -9.87 16.28
C CYS A 56 1.41 -10.21 15.34
N LEU A 57 1.94 -9.19 14.63
CA LEU A 57 3.06 -9.34 13.71
C LEU A 57 4.37 -9.69 14.42
N TYR A 58 4.60 -9.13 15.60
CA TYR A 58 5.76 -9.48 16.42
C TYR A 58 5.71 -10.94 16.87
N ASP A 59 4.56 -11.43 17.31
CA ASP A 59 4.38 -12.81 17.76
C ASP A 59 4.68 -13.81 16.63
N VAL A 60 4.14 -13.57 15.43
CA VAL A 60 4.41 -14.42 14.25
C VAL A 60 5.87 -14.30 13.80
N GLY A 61 6.38 -13.07 13.66
CA GLY A 61 7.71 -12.81 13.15
C GLY A 61 8.82 -13.34 14.04
N SER A 62 8.72 -13.11 15.35
CA SER A 62 9.71 -13.60 16.33
C SER A 62 9.75 -15.13 16.35
N LEU A 63 8.59 -15.78 16.38
CA LEU A 63 8.50 -17.24 16.42
C LEU A 63 9.02 -17.88 15.12
N ASN A 64 8.65 -17.34 13.95
CA ASN A 64 9.17 -17.80 12.67
C ASN A 64 10.69 -17.64 12.58
N LEU A 65 11.21 -16.49 12.98
CA LEU A 65 12.64 -16.21 12.95
C LEU A 65 13.43 -17.15 13.88
N ILE A 66 12.94 -17.37 15.12
CA ILE A 66 13.56 -18.28 16.08
C ILE A 66 13.57 -19.71 15.55
N ASN A 67 12.45 -20.19 15.02
CA ASN A 67 12.35 -21.55 14.49
C ASN A 67 13.24 -21.78 13.27
N LYS A 68 13.44 -20.75 12.43
CA LYS A 68 14.30 -20.84 11.25
C LYS A 68 15.79 -20.74 11.58
N LYS A 69 16.20 -19.81 12.46
CA LYS A 69 17.62 -19.52 12.72
C LYS A 69 18.26 -20.33 13.84
N VAL A 70 17.47 -20.83 14.79
CA VAL A 70 17.99 -21.52 15.97
C VAL A 70 17.74 -23.01 15.82
N SER A 71 18.78 -23.84 15.88
CA SER A 71 18.64 -25.31 15.85
C SER A 71 18.44 -25.90 17.24
N LEU A 72 19.14 -25.36 18.25
CA LEU A 72 19.20 -25.89 19.61
C LEU A 72 17.92 -25.61 20.42
N GLN A 73 17.36 -26.65 21.02
CA GLN A 73 16.06 -26.57 21.72
C GLN A 73 16.10 -25.71 23.00
N PHE A 74 17.19 -25.80 23.79
CA PHE A 74 17.33 -24.95 24.99
C PHE A 74 17.43 -23.47 24.60
N LEU A 75 18.19 -23.16 23.54
CA LEU A 75 18.39 -21.81 23.06
C LEU A 75 17.10 -21.22 22.47
N LYS A 76 16.26 -22.04 21.81
CA LYS A 76 14.91 -21.64 21.39
C LYS A 76 14.03 -21.22 22.56
N SER A 77 14.13 -21.90 23.70
CA SER A 77 13.34 -21.57 24.89
C SER A 77 13.78 -20.23 25.48
N LEU A 78 15.10 -20.06 25.64
CA LEU A 78 15.70 -18.83 26.17
C LEU A 78 15.41 -17.62 25.28
N ILE A 79 15.59 -17.75 23.97
CA ILE A 79 15.31 -16.66 23.02
C ILE A 79 13.80 -16.34 22.97
N ARG A 80 12.91 -17.34 23.08
CA ARG A 80 11.46 -17.08 23.20
C ARG A 80 11.12 -16.29 24.46
N PHE A 81 11.76 -16.58 25.58
CA PHE A 81 11.58 -15.82 26.82
C PHE A 81 12.05 -14.37 26.65
N ILE A 82 13.24 -14.17 26.07
CA ILE A 82 13.77 -12.82 25.77
C ILE A 82 12.84 -12.06 24.82
N ALA A 83 12.33 -12.70 23.76
CA ALA A 83 11.41 -12.07 22.82
C ALA A 83 10.11 -11.61 23.53
N ARG A 84 9.57 -12.39 24.46
CA ARG A 84 8.40 -11.99 25.24
C ARG A 84 8.65 -10.75 26.10
N LEU A 85 9.83 -10.64 26.72
CA LEU A 85 10.21 -9.45 27.49
C LEU A 85 10.43 -8.23 26.59
N ALA A 86 11.06 -8.44 25.43
CA ALA A 86 11.32 -7.37 24.45
C ALA A 86 10.05 -6.84 23.77
N LYS A 87 8.94 -7.60 23.79
CA LYS A 87 7.68 -7.25 23.12
C LYS A 87 7.18 -5.86 23.48
N THR A 88 7.15 -5.52 24.77
CA THR A 88 6.61 -4.23 25.24
C THR A 88 7.42 -3.04 24.72
N ILE A 89 8.74 -3.17 24.71
CA ILE A 89 9.66 -2.13 24.22
C ILE A 89 9.54 -2.03 22.70
N PHE A 90 9.59 -3.18 22.00
CA PHE A 90 9.43 -3.25 20.56
C PHE A 90 8.12 -2.63 20.09
N LYS A 91 6.99 -2.93 20.75
CA LYS A 91 5.67 -2.39 20.43
C LYS A 91 5.68 -0.86 20.37
N SER A 92 6.34 -0.22 21.32
CA SER A 92 6.40 1.25 21.39
C SER A 92 7.31 1.82 20.30
N ILE A 93 8.48 1.22 20.08
CA ILE A 93 9.42 1.64 19.05
C ILE A 93 8.82 1.46 17.64
N ALA A 94 8.26 0.28 17.38
CA ALA A 94 7.61 -0.05 16.12
C ALA A 94 6.42 0.86 15.86
N PHE A 95 5.59 1.15 16.86
CA PHE A 95 4.49 2.09 16.71
C PHE A 95 4.98 3.50 16.38
N TYR A 96 6.02 3.99 17.04
CA TYR A 96 6.60 5.30 16.76
C TYR A 96 7.16 5.38 15.32
N TRP A 97 7.89 4.35 14.89
CA TRP A 97 8.35 4.27 13.51
C TRP A 97 7.19 4.25 12.52
N VAL A 98 6.14 3.46 12.80
CA VAL A 98 4.94 3.34 11.97
C VAL A 98 4.25 4.69 11.84
N VAL A 99 3.98 5.40 12.93
CA VAL A 99 3.31 6.72 12.89
C VAL A 99 4.10 7.76 12.10
N ASN A 100 5.43 7.77 12.22
CA ASN A 100 6.25 8.79 11.56
C ASN A 100 6.47 8.55 10.06
N ASN A 101 6.38 7.31 9.58
CA ASN A 101 6.73 6.97 8.19
C ASN A 101 5.51 6.56 7.36
N THR A 102 4.52 5.93 7.99
CA THR A 102 3.40 5.29 7.29
C THR A 102 2.48 6.29 6.57
N PRO A 103 2.14 7.46 7.13
CA PRO A 103 1.28 8.41 6.43
C PRO A 103 1.85 8.83 5.08
N GLU A 104 3.14 9.15 5.03
CA GLU A 104 3.83 9.49 3.79
C GLU A 104 3.88 8.29 2.83
N LEU A 105 4.24 7.11 3.32
CA LEU A 105 4.33 5.89 2.51
C LEU A 105 2.99 5.49 1.90
N ILE A 106 1.92 5.45 2.70
CA ILE A 106 0.57 5.12 2.24
C ILE A 106 0.08 6.17 1.26
N THR A 107 0.26 7.45 1.57
CA THR A 107 -0.17 8.54 0.68
C THR A 107 0.56 8.47 -0.65
N ASN A 108 1.88 8.31 -0.64
CA ASN A 108 2.66 8.20 -1.88
C ASN A 108 2.26 6.95 -2.68
N TRP A 109 2.07 5.82 -2.02
CA TRP A 109 1.61 4.59 -2.66
C TRP A 109 0.23 4.74 -3.31
N LEU A 110 -0.74 5.33 -2.58
CA LEU A 110 -2.09 5.57 -3.10
C LEU A 110 -2.07 6.54 -4.28
N MET A 111 -1.32 7.63 -4.16
CA MET A 111 -1.23 8.63 -5.22
C MET A 111 -0.53 8.07 -6.46
N ASP A 112 0.52 7.26 -6.31
CA ASP A 112 1.20 6.59 -7.44
C ASP A 112 0.26 5.67 -8.23
N LYS A 113 -0.65 4.96 -7.56
CA LYS A 113 -1.64 4.10 -8.24
C LYS A 113 -2.68 4.87 -9.05
N ILE A 114 -2.93 6.12 -8.71
CA ILE A 114 -3.99 6.94 -9.31
C ILE A 114 -3.44 7.95 -10.30
N MET A 115 -2.21 8.42 -10.08
CA MET A 115 -1.51 9.32 -10.98
C MET A 115 -0.97 8.55 -12.18
N ILE A 116 -1.86 8.31 -13.14
CA ILE A 116 -1.53 7.67 -14.44
C ILE A 116 -0.53 8.52 -15.25
N SER A 117 -0.31 9.78 -14.88
CA SER A 117 0.45 10.77 -15.66
C SER A 117 1.81 11.15 -15.06
N ARG A 118 2.66 10.18 -14.72
CA ARG A 118 4.13 10.36 -14.70
C ARG A 118 4.88 9.08 -15.04
N GLU A 119 4.67 8.53 -16.24
CA GLU A 119 5.85 8.01 -16.94
C GLU A 119 6.60 9.24 -17.47
N PRO A 120 7.80 9.59 -16.95
CA PRO A 120 8.69 10.40 -17.76
C PRO A 120 8.89 9.62 -19.06
N LYS A 121 8.50 10.19 -20.20
CA LYS A 121 8.88 9.68 -21.52
C LYS A 121 10.42 9.60 -21.56
N ARG A 122 10.99 8.51 -21.07
CA ARG A 122 12.38 8.15 -21.33
C ARG A 122 12.40 7.80 -22.79
N LYS A 123 12.99 8.70 -23.59
CA LYS A 123 13.37 8.44 -24.97
C LYS A 123 14.01 7.05 -25.03
N PRO A 124 13.63 6.16 -25.96
CA PRO A 124 14.27 4.86 -26.06
C PRO A 124 15.73 5.09 -26.43
N LEU A 125 16.62 4.89 -25.46
CA LEU A 125 18.05 4.75 -25.72
C LEU A 125 18.20 3.41 -26.44
N LYS A 126 18.60 3.47 -27.70
CA LYS A 126 18.86 2.30 -28.54
C LYS A 126 19.96 1.45 -27.89
N THR A 127 19.61 0.28 -27.39
CA THR A 127 20.53 -0.84 -27.23
C THR A 127 19.94 -2.05 -27.94
N ALA A 128 20.55 -2.38 -29.06
CA ALA A 128 20.21 -3.53 -29.88
C ALA A 128 20.71 -4.83 -29.24
N LYS A 129 19.92 -5.89 -29.45
CA LYS A 129 20.28 -7.32 -29.48
C LYS A 129 20.68 -7.99 -28.14
N LYS A 130 19.70 -8.61 -27.50
CA LYS A 130 19.69 -10.06 -27.15
C LYS A 130 18.35 -10.45 -26.50
N SER A 131 17.35 -10.75 -27.33
CA SER A 131 16.11 -11.42 -26.89
C SER A 131 15.52 -12.26 -28.02
N SER A 132 16.26 -13.27 -28.45
CA SER A 132 15.73 -14.30 -29.34
C SER A 132 16.29 -15.66 -28.97
N GLN A 133 16.04 -16.09 -27.74
CA GLN A 133 16.11 -17.47 -27.27
C GLN A 133 15.49 -17.49 -25.85
N ILE A 134 14.82 -18.58 -25.47
CA ILE A 134 14.01 -18.78 -24.24
C ILE A 134 12.49 -18.50 -24.40
N SER A 135 11.96 -18.55 -25.62
CA SER A 135 10.50 -18.67 -25.87
C SER A 135 10.10 -19.95 -26.62
N LYS A 136 10.90 -21.03 -26.49
CA LYS A 136 10.59 -22.36 -27.06
C LYS A 136 10.79 -23.56 -26.11
N ALA A 137 10.88 -23.35 -24.78
CA ALA A 137 11.13 -24.44 -23.81
C ALA A 137 10.05 -24.65 -22.72
N LYS A 138 8.84 -24.09 -22.84
CA LYS A 138 7.75 -24.32 -21.85
C LYS A 138 6.38 -24.67 -22.44
N LYS A 139 6.36 -25.30 -23.63
CA LYS A 139 5.16 -25.94 -24.22
C LYS A 139 5.34 -27.45 -24.51
N ALA A 140 6.33 -28.08 -23.88
CA ALA A 140 6.59 -29.53 -24.01
C ALA A 140 6.65 -30.26 -22.65
N GLN A 141 5.86 -29.83 -21.65
CA GLN A 141 5.64 -30.61 -20.42
C GLN A 141 4.14 -30.79 -20.08
N ILE A 142 3.25 -30.35 -20.97
CA ILE A 142 1.85 -30.79 -21.01
C ILE A 142 1.82 -32.03 -21.91
N LYS A 143 2.18 -33.20 -21.34
CA LYS A 143 2.04 -34.58 -21.84
C LYS A 143 3.21 -35.42 -21.32
N LYS A 144 3.16 -35.79 -20.03
CA LYS A 144 3.76 -37.03 -19.47
C LYS A 144 3.55 -37.05 -17.95
N LYS A 145 2.39 -37.55 -17.54
CA LYS A 145 2.12 -38.36 -16.34
C LYS A 145 0.61 -38.35 -16.05
N LYS A 146 -0.13 -38.99 -16.95
CA LYS A 146 -1.43 -39.59 -16.65
C LYS A 146 -1.18 -41.10 -16.77
N LYS A 147 -0.70 -41.71 -15.69
CA LYS A 147 -0.73 -43.16 -15.51
C LYS A 147 -1.45 -43.40 -14.19
N ILE A 148 -2.73 -43.70 -14.34
CA ILE A 148 -3.62 -44.20 -13.30
C ILE A 148 -3.16 -45.63 -13.05
N GLU A 149 -2.70 -45.92 -11.84
CA GLU A 149 -2.55 -47.29 -11.36
C GLU A 149 -3.23 -47.36 -10.00
N THR A 150 -4.39 -47.99 -10.02
CA THR A 150 -5.26 -48.32 -8.91
C THR A 150 -4.54 -49.33 -8.01
N LYS A 151 -4.12 -48.93 -6.81
CA LYS A 151 -3.94 -49.85 -5.69
C LYS A 151 -4.43 -49.22 -4.41
N SER A 152 -5.50 -49.82 -3.89
CA SER A 152 -6.10 -49.60 -2.58
C SER A 152 -5.06 -49.78 -1.47
N ALA A 153 -4.86 -48.74 -0.68
CA ALA A 153 -4.24 -48.83 0.63
C ALA A 153 -4.93 -47.84 1.58
N THR A 154 -5.32 -48.40 2.72
CA THR A 154 -6.09 -47.87 3.84
C THR A 154 -5.81 -46.40 4.17
N VAL A 155 -6.83 -45.54 4.05
CA VAL A 155 -6.77 -44.12 4.44
C VAL A 155 -6.78 -44.02 5.96
N VAL A 156 -5.60 -44.16 6.57
CA VAL A 156 -5.37 -43.52 7.87
C VAL A 156 -5.37 -42.02 7.59
N LYS A 157 -6.41 -41.31 8.04
CA LYS A 157 -6.47 -39.84 8.03
C LYS A 157 -5.30 -39.29 8.84
N TYR A 158 -4.16 -39.09 8.20
CA TYR A 158 -3.11 -38.23 8.74
C TYR A 158 -3.60 -36.79 8.63
N PHE A 159 -4.22 -36.29 9.70
CA PHE A 159 -4.21 -34.86 9.96
C PHE A 159 -2.74 -34.46 10.15
N PRO A 160 -2.12 -33.67 9.25
CA PRO A 160 -0.78 -33.17 9.52
C PRO A 160 -0.85 -32.37 10.82
N ARG A 161 -0.01 -32.72 11.80
CA ARG A 161 0.15 -31.90 13.01
C ARG A 161 0.73 -30.56 12.57
N LEU A 162 -0.13 -29.54 12.47
CA LEU A 162 0.28 -28.16 12.26
C LEU A 162 1.33 -27.79 13.31
N SER A 163 2.45 -27.23 12.86
CA SER A 163 3.49 -26.75 13.77
C SER A 163 2.94 -25.62 14.66
N GLU A 164 3.53 -25.41 15.83
CA GLU A 164 3.15 -24.30 16.72
C GLU A 164 3.16 -22.95 15.97
N ALA A 165 4.11 -22.76 15.05
CA ALA A 165 4.23 -21.59 14.22
C ALA A 165 3.03 -21.40 13.28
N GLN A 166 2.61 -22.47 12.61
CA GLN A 166 1.46 -22.42 11.70
C GLN A 166 0.15 -22.18 12.43
N LYS A 167 -0.02 -22.76 13.63
CA LYS A 167 -1.21 -22.51 14.46
C LYS A 167 -1.28 -21.05 14.89
N LEU A 168 -0.18 -20.53 15.45
CA LEU A 168 -0.07 -19.14 15.85
C LEU A 168 -0.33 -18.20 14.67
N GLU A 169 0.21 -18.53 13.50
CA GLU A 169 0.02 -17.71 12.31
C GLU A 169 -1.45 -17.66 11.86
N ILE A 170 -2.17 -18.77 11.88
CA ILE A 170 -3.60 -18.80 11.55
C ILE A 170 -4.41 -17.97 12.56
N GLU A 171 -4.06 -18.06 13.84
CA GLU A 171 -4.69 -17.28 14.91
C GLU A 171 -4.43 -15.78 14.74
N GLN A 172 -3.17 -15.39 14.55
CA GLN A 172 -2.80 -13.99 14.38
C GLN A 172 -3.32 -13.41 13.07
N ARG A 173 -3.45 -14.22 12.01
CA ARG A 173 -4.17 -13.81 10.79
C ARG A 173 -5.60 -13.41 11.09
N LYS A 174 -6.34 -14.25 11.84
CA LYS A 174 -7.72 -13.95 12.23
C LYS A 174 -7.82 -12.71 13.09
N ASN A 175 -6.90 -12.55 14.05
CA ASN A 175 -6.83 -11.36 14.90
C ASN A 175 -6.59 -10.09 14.08
N VAL A 176 -5.64 -10.12 13.14
CA VAL A 176 -5.37 -8.96 12.27
C VAL A 176 -6.57 -8.64 11.38
N ILE A 177 -7.24 -9.65 10.80
CA ILE A 177 -8.47 -9.43 10.01
C ILE A 177 -9.52 -8.72 10.87
N LEU A 178 -9.81 -9.25 12.07
CA LEU A 178 -10.79 -8.67 12.97
C LEU A 178 -10.44 -7.24 13.40
N LEU A 179 -9.15 -6.97 13.69
CA LEU A 179 -8.68 -5.63 14.04
C LEU A 179 -8.86 -4.66 12.87
N VAL A 180 -8.59 -5.09 11.64
CA VAL A 180 -8.75 -4.26 10.45
C VAL A 180 -10.23 -4.06 10.11
N GLU A 181 -11.08 -5.07 10.25
CA GLU A 181 -12.53 -4.92 10.10
C GLU A 181 -13.08 -3.89 11.08
N ASN A 182 -12.76 -4.04 12.37
CA ASN A 182 -13.17 -3.09 13.41
C ASN A 182 -12.63 -1.68 13.15
N LEU A 183 -11.38 -1.56 12.68
CA LEU A 183 -10.78 -0.29 12.28
C LEU A 183 -11.61 0.38 11.19
N MET A 184 -11.98 -0.37 10.16
CA MET A 184 -12.75 0.13 9.01
C MET A 184 -14.18 0.50 9.37
N GLU A 185 -14.77 -0.18 10.35
CA GLU A 185 -16.08 0.17 10.88
C GLU A 185 -16.06 1.47 11.69
N ARG A 186 -15.09 1.61 12.61
CA ARG A 186 -14.98 2.82 13.43
C ARG A 186 -14.57 4.06 12.63
N GLU A 187 -13.72 3.87 11.64
CA GLU A 187 -13.14 4.97 10.85
C GLU A 187 -13.77 5.06 9.45
N GLU A 188 -15.00 4.58 9.29
CA GLU A 188 -15.74 4.60 8.03
C GLU A 188 -15.73 5.99 7.36
N ALA A 189 -15.94 7.05 8.14
CA ALA A 189 -15.92 8.42 7.65
C ALA A 189 -14.55 8.78 7.03
N THR A 190 -13.47 8.45 7.72
CA THR A 190 -12.09 8.70 7.28
C THR A 190 -11.77 7.91 6.00
N PHE A 191 -12.15 6.63 5.94
CA PHE A 191 -11.99 5.83 4.73
C PHE A 191 -12.76 6.41 3.55
N LYS A 192 -14.01 6.86 3.76
CA LYS A 192 -14.80 7.53 2.73
C LYS A 192 -14.17 8.84 2.27
N MET A 193 -13.59 9.63 3.16
CA MET A 193 -12.87 10.85 2.81
C MET A 193 -11.60 10.54 2.00
N ILE A 194 -10.84 9.51 2.37
CA ILE A 194 -9.69 9.06 1.56
C ILE A 194 -10.19 8.66 0.16
N ILE A 195 -11.24 7.83 0.07
CA ILE A 195 -11.84 7.42 -1.21
C ILE A 195 -12.27 8.64 -2.05
N ASP A 196 -12.84 9.67 -1.43
CA ASP A 196 -13.21 10.91 -2.11
C ASP A 196 -12.00 11.65 -2.69
N CYS A 197 -10.92 11.79 -1.91
CA CYS A 197 -9.68 12.41 -2.36
C CYS A 197 -9.10 11.66 -3.57
N LEU A 198 -9.07 10.33 -3.48
CA LEU A 198 -8.61 9.44 -4.54
C LEU A 198 -9.48 9.57 -5.80
N TYR A 199 -10.80 9.65 -5.65
CA TYR A 199 -11.73 9.82 -6.75
C TYR A 199 -11.57 11.18 -7.45
N ASP A 200 -11.40 12.26 -6.69
CA ASP A 200 -11.25 13.61 -7.24
C ASP A 200 -10.00 13.72 -8.13
N VAL A 201 -8.87 13.17 -7.69
CA VAL A 201 -7.64 13.14 -8.49
C VAL A 201 -7.78 12.17 -9.67
N GLY A 202 -8.24 10.94 -9.41
CA GLY A 202 -8.30 9.88 -10.40
C GLY A 202 -9.25 10.18 -11.56
N SER A 203 -10.45 10.69 -11.26
CA SER A 203 -11.45 11.03 -12.28
C SER A 203 -10.96 12.16 -13.19
N VAL A 204 -10.41 13.24 -12.63
CA VAL A 204 -9.89 14.36 -13.41
C VAL A 204 -8.71 13.93 -14.27
N ASN A 205 -7.79 13.12 -13.74
CA ASN A 205 -6.64 12.62 -14.50
C ASN A 205 -7.07 11.70 -15.64
N LEU A 206 -7.97 10.75 -15.38
CA LEU A 206 -8.52 9.87 -16.41
C LEU A 206 -9.25 10.63 -17.51
N ILE A 207 -10.10 11.61 -17.14
CA ILE A 207 -10.86 12.40 -18.12
C ILE A 207 -9.92 13.24 -18.98
N ASN A 208 -8.93 13.90 -18.39
CA ASN A 208 -7.99 14.72 -19.14
C ASN A 208 -7.11 13.90 -20.08
N GLN A 209 -6.81 12.64 -19.73
CA GLN A 209 -6.06 11.74 -20.59
C GLN A 209 -6.91 11.17 -21.74
N LYS A 210 -8.16 10.77 -21.46
CA LYS A 210 -9.01 10.06 -22.43
C LYS A 210 -9.86 10.99 -23.30
N VAL A 211 -10.15 12.20 -22.84
CA VAL A 211 -11.09 13.12 -23.50
C VAL A 211 -10.39 14.41 -23.87
N ALA A 212 -9.88 14.44 -25.11
CA ALA A 212 -9.19 15.61 -25.67
C ALA A 212 -10.15 16.76 -26.02
N VAL A 213 -11.42 16.45 -26.33
CA VAL A 213 -12.41 17.42 -26.77
C VAL A 213 -12.94 18.22 -25.58
N ARG A 214 -12.70 19.53 -25.56
CA ARG A 214 -13.02 20.43 -24.43
C ARG A 214 -14.48 20.39 -23.94
N PRO A 215 -15.52 20.49 -24.79
CA PRO A 215 -16.90 20.42 -24.31
C PRO A 215 -17.23 19.05 -23.71
N LEU A 216 -16.78 17.96 -24.34
CA LEU A 216 -16.99 16.60 -23.84
C LEU A 216 -16.25 16.36 -22.51
N ASN A 217 -15.05 16.94 -22.36
CA ASN A 217 -14.29 16.90 -21.11
C ASN A 217 -15.08 17.58 -19.97
N ARG A 218 -15.70 18.74 -20.23
CA ARG A 218 -16.54 19.43 -19.25
C ARG A 218 -17.76 18.60 -18.85
N VAL A 219 -18.43 17.98 -19.81
CA VAL A 219 -19.56 17.07 -19.53
C VAL A 219 -19.11 15.88 -18.68
N MET A 220 -17.99 15.24 -19.04
CA MET A 220 -17.44 14.13 -18.27
C MET A 220 -17.05 14.53 -16.84
N ARG A 221 -16.52 15.73 -16.63
CA ARG A 221 -16.25 16.24 -15.28
C ARG A 221 -17.52 16.45 -14.46
N LEU A 222 -18.62 16.89 -15.08
CA LEU A 222 -19.92 17.00 -14.41
C LEU A 222 -20.46 15.61 -14.03
N ILE A 223 -20.40 14.65 -14.96
CA ILE A 223 -20.79 13.26 -14.68
C ILE A 223 -19.97 12.68 -13.53
N ALA A 224 -18.65 12.89 -13.52
CA ALA A 224 -17.79 12.45 -12.43
C ALA A 224 -18.26 13.03 -11.08
N ARG A 225 -18.49 14.35 -11.01
CA ARG A 225 -18.99 15.00 -9.79
C ARG A 225 -20.33 14.45 -9.31
N LEU A 226 -21.27 14.23 -10.23
CA LEU A 226 -22.59 13.70 -9.91
C LEU A 226 -22.55 12.23 -9.47
N SER A 227 -21.63 11.44 -10.04
CA SER A 227 -21.47 10.02 -9.70
C SER A 227 -20.66 9.78 -8.41
N LYS A 228 -20.01 10.82 -7.86
CA LYS A 228 -19.14 10.71 -6.67
C LYS A 228 -19.83 10.07 -5.45
N PRO A 229 -21.05 10.45 -5.05
CA PRO A 229 -21.70 9.83 -3.89
C PRO A 229 -21.95 8.32 -4.07
N SER A 230 -22.39 7.91 -5.26
CA SER A 230 -22.62 6.51 -5.60
C SER A 230 -21.30 5.73 -5.65
N PHE A 231 -20.27 6.31 -6.27
CA PHE A 231 -18.94 5.72 -6.29
C PHE A 231 -18.40 5.53 -4.86
N ARG A 232 -18.51 6.54 -3.99
CA ARG A 232 -18.07 6.47 -2.60
C ARG A 232 -18.69 5.29 -1.87
N ALA A 233 -20.00 5.09 -2.00
CA ALA A 233 -20.71 3.99 -1.35
C ALA A 233 -20.23 2.62 -1.86
N VAL A 234 -20.15 2.46 -3.19
CA VAL A 234 -19.72 1.20 -3.83
C VAL A 234 -18.26 0.90 -3.51
N ALA A 235 -17.37 1.89 -3.63
CA ALA A 235 -15.96 1.76 -3.33
C ALA A 235 -15.73 1.41 -1.86
N PHE A 236 -16.43 2.08 -0.93
CA PHE A 236 -16.33 1.75 0.49
C PHE A 236 -16.81 0.32 0.79
N TYR A 237 -17.93 -0.10 0.22
CA TYR A 237 -18.42 -1.47 0.36
C TYR A 237 -17.40 -2.51 -0.13
N TRP A 238 -16.80 -2.25 -1.30
CA TRP A 238 -15.77 -3.13 -1.85
C TRP A 238 -14.52 -3.18 -0.95
N VAL A 239 -14.07 -2.01 -0.47
CA VAL A 239 -12.92 -1.87 0.42
C VAL A 239 -13.20 -2.62 1.74
N LYS A 240 -14.32 -2.36 2.41
CA LYS A 240 -14.71 -3.03 3.67
C LYS A 240 -14.74 -4.56 3.52
N ARG A 241 -15.20 -5.08 2.38
CA ARG A 241 -15.36 -6.53 2.19
C ARG A 241 -14.08 -7.28 1.84
N ASN A 242 -13.16 -6.65 1.11
CA ASN A 242 -11.99 -7.36 0.55
C ASN A 242 -10.67 -6.95 1.20
N THR A 243 -10.57 -5.70 1.67
CA THR A 243 -9.32 -5.14 2.17
C THR A 243 -8.82 -5.78 3.48
N PRO A 244 -9.65 -6.19 4.46
CA PRO A 244 -9.16 -6.81 5.68
C PRO A 244 -8.30 -8.05 5.43
N GLU A 245 -8.76 -8.96 4.57
CA GLU A 245 -8.00 -10.15 4.21
C GLU A 245 -6.71 -9.80 3.46
N LEU A 246 -6.79 -8.89 2.49
CA LEU A 246 -5.63 -8.44 1.71
C LEU A 246 -4.56 -7.79 2.59
N ILE A 247 -4.96 -6.95 3.55
CA ILE A 247 -4.03 -6.31 4.50
C ILE A 247 -3.41 -7.37 5.40
N ALA A 248 -4.20 -8.28 5.97
CA ALA A 248 -3.69 -9.31 6.86
C ALA A 248 -2.68 -10.22 6.15
N ASP A 249 -3.00 -10.68 4.93
CA ASP A 249 -2.12 -11.52 4.13
C ASP A 249 -0.84 -10.78 3.72
N TRP A 250 -0.97 -9.51 3.32
CA TRP A 250 0.19 -8.67 3.00
C TRP A 250 1.09 -8.47 4.21
N LEU A 251 0.55 -8.09 5.37
CA LEU A 251 1.33 -7.87 6.59
C LEU A 251 2.02 -9.15 7.06
N LEU A 252 1.32 -10.28 7.06
CA LEU A 252 1.90 -11.57 7.45
C LEU A 252 2.99 -12.02 6.48
N SER A 253 2.83 -11.77 5.19
CA SER A 253 3.87 -12.09 4.20
C SER A 253 5.19 -11.37 4.46
N LYS A 254 5.18 -10.21 5.15
CA LYS A 254 6.40 -9.45 5.52
C LYS A 254 7.15 -10.02 6.72
N VAL A 255 6.48 -10.82 7.55
CA VAL A 255 7.07 -11.43 8.76
C VAL A 255 7.31 -12.93 8.61
N ARG A 256 6.94 -13.52 7.46
CA ARG A 256 7.37 -14.86 7.06
C ARG A 256 8.83 -14.82 6.64
N PHE A 257 9.64 -15.73 7.19
CA PHE A 257 11.06 -15.87 6.88
C PHE A 257 11.36 -17.23 6.28
#